data_AF-A0A6P6AJA9-F1
#
_entry.id   AF-A0A6P6AJA9-F1
#
_cell.length_a   1.000
_cell.length_b   1.000
_cell.length_c   1.000
_cell.angle_alpha   90.00
_cell.angle_beta   90.00
_cell.angle_gamma   90.00
#
_symmetry.space_group_name_H-M   'P 1'
#
loop_
_entity.id
_entity.type
_entity.pdbx_description
1 polymer ?
#
loop_
_entity_poly.entity_id
_entity_poly.type
_entity_poly.pdbx_seq_one_letter_code
_entity_poly.pdbx_strand_id
1 'polypeptide(L)'
;MGNALRFLFVKCSKTTTATGDSDSLEPPYRPTVSGVSAFAHDLFNFEITSQVPEGLSQHVVSSRKAQANWYGKLLQAWREAKPPPKTPEMVAMLVIETLNRHQKADVEGLLEFYGLPNPSINVGIYPRMRTRLPEPVLFEMHTLPVDGNTVPDGDGINVYVSTVDPRESSIVPRDVLIAADQRSKARAKKNYDKADELRQKIIESGYQVINLQNEQILARKYRIRLRGIDAPENSMPYGEEAKQELINLVHGKCLRVLVYGEDRYGRCVADVYCDGIFVQEVMLKKGLAWHYAAYDQRIELATWEREARAKRIGLWASSNPEKPWEWRKDRREAVGSVQHKIT
;
A
#
# COMPACT_ATOMS: atom_id res chain seq x y z
N MET A 1 46.05 5.62 5.71
CA MET A 1 46.06 7.06 5.44
C MET A 1 44.66 7.44 5.01
N GLY A 2 43.93 8.15 5.86
CA GLY A 2 42.55 8.52 5.63
C GLY A 2 42.45 9.75 4.73
N ASN A 3 41.48 9.75 3.81
CA ASN A 3 41.06 10.94 3.08
C ASN A 3 39.64 11.28 3.49
N ALA A 4 39.54 12.31 4.32
CA ALA A 4 38.31 12.99 4.68
C ALA A 4 37.96 13.99 3.57
N LEU A 5 36.77 13.85 2.99
CA LEU A 5 36.12 14.88 2.18
C LEU A 5 35.49 15.94 3.11
N ARG A 6 35.72 17.20 2.76
CA ARG A 6 35.40 18.38 3.56
C ARG A 6 34.48 19.31 2.74
N PHE A 7 33.53 19.92 3.46
CA PHE A 7 32.73 21.12 3.12
C PHE A 7 31.62 20.96 2.04
N LEU A 8 30.43 21.57 2.16
CA LEU A 8 30.13 22.95 2.56
C LEU A 8 28.78 23.11 3.28
N PHE A 9 28.80 23.87 4.38
CA PHE A 9 27.65 24.57 4.97
C PHE A 9 27.53 25.94 4.28
N VAL A 10 26.32 26.34 3.87
CA VAL A 10 26.01 27.72 3.52
C VAL A 10 24.99 28.27 4.51
N LYS A 11 25.42 29.27 5.28
CA LYS A 11 24.59 30.22 6.02
C LYS A 11 24.61 31.53 5.23
N CYS A 12 23.47 32.20 5.13
CA CYS A 12 23.44 33.65 5.03
C CYS A 12 22.31 34.21 5.90
N SER A 13 22.61 35.29 6.59
CA SER A 13 21.82 35.95 7.63
C SER A 13 21.80 37.45 7.33
N LYS A 14 20.72 38.15 7.73
CA LYS A 14 20.69 39.48 8.43
C LYS A 14 19.32 40.19 8.20
N THR A 15 18.47 40.35 9.23
CA THR A 15 18.34 41.40 10.29
C THR A 15 17.51 42.63 9.88
N THR A 16 16.46 42.97 10.66
CA THR A 16 16.39 44.15 11.57
C THR A 16 15.02 44.24 12.29
N THR A 17 15.09 44.69 13.54
CA THR A 17 14.13 44.82 14.65
C THR A 17 13.21 46.05 14.64
N ALA A 18 12.04 45.98 15.32
CA ALA A 18 11.53 46.86 16.42
C ALA A 18 9.99 46.98 16.44
N THR A 19 9.29 46.35 17.41
CA THR A 19 8.59 46.90 18.61
C THR A 19 7.15 47.42 18.44
N GLY A 20 6.22 46.90 19.26
CA GLY A 20 4.89 47.48 19.54
C GLY A 20 3.86 46.46 20.07
N ASP A 21 3.64 46.45 21.38
CA ASP A 21 2.75 45.58 22.17
C ASP A 21 1.24 45.67 21.83
N SER A 22 0.48 44.60 22.10
CA SER A 22 -0.66 44.58 23.06
C SER A 22 -1.56 43.33 22.91
N ASP A 23 -1.75 42.64 24.05
CA ASP A 23 -2.94 41.92 24.52
C ASP A 23 -3.50 40.69 23.78
N SER A 24 -3.35 39.51 24.40
CA SER A 24 -4.43 38.84 25.16
C SER A 24 -4.35 37.31 25.17
N LEU A 25 -4.20 36.76 26.39
CA LEU A 25 -4.79 35.51 26.88
C LEU A 25 -4.41 34.17 26.21
N GLU A 26 -3.30 33.59 26.66
CA GLU A 26 -3.25 32.13 26.89
C GLU A 26 -3.82 31.80 28.27
N PRO A 27 -4.60 30.70 28.38
CA PRO A 27 -4.22 29.67 29.36
C PRO A 27 -4.56 28.24 28.89
N PRO A 28 -4.10 27.20 29.61
CA PRO A 28 -2.74 26.72 29.69
C PRO A 28 -2.61 25.36 28.97
N TYR A 29 -1.40 25.04 28.53
CA TYR A 29 -0.99 23.68 28.18
C TYR A 29 -1.43 22.67 29.26
N ARG A 30 -2.41 21.81 28.92
CA ARG A 30 -2.54 20.47 29.52
C ARG A 30 -2.00 19.47 28.50
N PRO A 31 -1.12 18.54 28.89
CA PRO A 31 -0.61 17.54 27.98
C PRO A 31 -1.77 16.59 27.67
N THR A 32 -2.34 16.66 26.47
CA THR A 32 -3.24 15.61 26.00
C THR A 32 -2.37 14.37 25.78
N VAL A 33 -2.27 13.57 26.84
CA VAL A 33 -1.98 12.14 26.76
C VAL A 33 -2.78 11.62 25.56
N SER A 34 -2.08 11.08 24.56
CA SER A 34 -2.71 10.52 23.35
C SER A 34 -3.95 9.72 23.76
N GLY A 35 -5.12 9.96 23.14
CA GLY A 35 -6.38 9.27 23.50
C GLY A 35 -6.23 7.73 23.51
N VAL A 36 -5.26 7.21 22.75
CA VAL A 36 -4.80 5.81 22.78
C VAL A 36 -4.21 5.41 24.13
N SER A 37 -3.35 6.23 24.71
CA SER A 37 -2.71 5.98 26.02
C SER A 37 -3.71 6.06 27.17
N ALA A 38 -4.66 7.00 27.11
CA ALA A 38 -5.75 7.09 28.10
C ALA A 38 -6.66 5.86 28.05
N PHE A 39 -7.08 5.45 26.84
CA PHE A 39 -7.89 4.25 26.64
C PHE A 39 -7.16 2.97 27.10
N ALA A 40 -5.89 2.82 26.73
CA ALA A 40 -5.07 1.67 27.13
C ALA A 40 -4.87 1.59 28.65
N HIS A 41 -4.65 2.74 29.29
CA HIS A 41 -4.51 2.84 30.75
C HIS A 41 -5.79 2.44 31.47
N ASP A 42 -6.96 2.88 30.99
CA ASP A 42 -8.24 2.57 31.60
C ASP A 42 -8.67 1.12 31.38
N LEU A 43 -8.35 0.51 30.24
CA LEU A 43 -8.50 -0.92 30.03
C LEU A 43 -7.66 -1.74 31.01
N PHE A 44 -6.42 -1.31 31.25
CA PHE A 44 -5.53 -1.96 32.22
C PHE A 44 -6.03 -1.79 33.66
N ASN A 45 -6.55 -0.62 34.02
CA ASN A 45 -7.16 -0.39 35.33
C ASN A 45 -8.46 -1.19 35.51
N PHE A 46 -9.28 -1.32 34.46
CA PHE A 46 -10.46 -2.17 34.46
C PHE A 46 -10.10 -3.64 34.65
N GLU A 47 -8.99 -4.12 34.07
CA GLU A 47 -8.50 -5.49 34.30
C GLU A 47 -8.23 -5.76 35.78
N ILE A 48 -7.64 -4.78 36.48
CA ILE A 48 -7.24 -4.93 37.88
C ILE A 48 -8.43 -4.75 38.84
N THR A 49 -9.32 -3.80 38.54
CA THR A 49 -10.34 -3.33 39.49
C THR A 49 -11.76 -3.77 39.13
N SER A 50 -11.99 -4.21 37.89
CA SER A 50 -13.32 -4.41 37.29
C SER A 50 -14.23 -3.16 37.36
N GLN A 51 -13.65 -1.97 37.55
CA GLN A 51 -14.37 -0.71 37.62
C GLN A 51 -14.13 0.12 36.36
N VAL A 52 -15.21 0.72 35.84
CA VAL A 52 -15.16 1.61 34.68
C VAL A 52 -14.76 3.03 35.08
N PRO A 53 -14.16 3.83 34.17
CA PRO A 53 -13.67 5.17 34.47
C PRO A 53 -14.73 6.11 35.06
N GLU A 54 -14.30 6.94 35.99
CA GLU A 54 -15.13 8.02 36.53
C GLU A 54 -15.40 9.06 35.43
N GLY A 55 -16.67 9.47 35.29
CA GLY A 55 -17.08 10.41 34.25
C GLY A 55 -17.63 9.76 32.97
N LEU A 56 -17.31 8.49 32.67
CA LEU A 56 -17.82 7.80 31.47
C LEU A 56 -19.35 7.80 31.43
N SER A 57 -20.00 7.64 32.58
CA SER A 57 -21.47 7.65 32.70
C SER A 57 -22.13 8.99 32.32
N GLN A 58 -21.37 10.07 32.13
CA GLN A 58 -21.88 11.35 31.64
C GLN A 58 -21.98 11.38 30.11
N HIS A 59 -21.25 10.49 29.42
CA HIS A 59 -21.17 10.44 27.96
C HIS A 59 -22.00 9.30 27.36
N VAL A 60 -22.35 8.28 28.15
CA VAL A 60 -23.05 7.07 27.68
C VAL A 60 -24.40 6.89 28.37
N VAL A 61 -25.37 6.30 27.68
CA VAL A 61 -26.74 6.08 28.17
C VAL A 61 -26.92 4.77 28.93
N SER A 62 -25.97 3.84 28.78
CA SER A 62 -25.96 2.54 29.46
C SER A 62 -25.70 2.64 30.96
N SER A 63 -26.32 1.75 31.75
CA SER A 63 -26.06 1.65 33.20
C SER A 63 -24.62 1.25 33.49
N ARG A 64 -24.07 1.60 34.68
CA ARG A 64 -22.70 1.18 35.08
C ARG A 64 -22.46 -0.34 34.99
N LYS A 65 -23.48 -1.16 35.25
CA LYS A 65 -23.38 -2.62 35.11
C LYS A 65 -23.24 -3.05 33.65
N ALA A 66 -24.05 -2.46 32.76
CA ALA A 66 -23.84 -2.63 31.32
C ALA A 66 -22.46 -2.08 30.91
N GLN A 67 -22.00 -1.02 31.59
CA GLN A 67 -20.71 -0.41 31.31
C GLN A 67 -19.51 -1.31 31.65
N ALA A 68 -19.61 -2.15 32.68
CA ALA A 68 -18.56 -3.12 32.97
C ALA A 68 -18.53 -4.26 31.93
N ASN A 69 -19.71 -4.71 31.47
CA ASN A 69 -19.81 -5.87 30.57
C ASN A 69 -19.16 -5.63 29.20
N TRP A 70 -19.43 -4.49 28.57
CA TRP A 70 -18.80 -4.10 27.30
C TRP A 70 -17.32 -3.68 27.46
N TYR A 71 -16.87 -3.14 28.61
CA TYR A 71 -15.43 -2.96 28.90
C TYR A 71 -14.68 -4.28 28.93
N GLY A 72 -15.28 -5.34 29.48
CA GLY A 72 -14.71 -6.69 29.41
C GLY A 72 -14.51 -7.18 27.97
N LYS A 73 -15.45 -6.87 27.06
CA LYS A 73 -15.32 -7.19 25.64
C LYS A 73 -14.21 -6.39 24.95
N LEU A 74 -14.11 -5.10 25.27
CA LEU A 74 -13.06 -4.22 24.74
C LEU A 74 -11.67 -4.68 25.18
N LEU A 75 -11.51 -5.08 26.45
CA LEU A 75 -10.26 -5.64 26.96
C LEU A 75 -9.87 -6.92 26.23
N GLN A 76 -10.83 -7.80 25.95
CA GLN A 76 -10.57 -9.01 25.18
C GLN A 76 -10.14 -8.69 23.74
N ALA A 77 -10.87 -7.82 23.05
CA ALA A 77 -10.54 -7.40 21.69
C ALA A 77 -9.16 -6.72 21.61
N TRP A 78 -8.80 -5.92 22.62
CA TRP A 78 -7.50 -5.28 22.73
C TRP A 78 -6.35 -6.30 22.82
N ARG A 79 -6.55 -7.43 23.50
CA ARG A 79 -5.55 -8.52 23.62
C ARG A 79 -5.40 -9.34 22.35
N GLU A 80 -6.49 -9.53 21.62
CA GLU A 80 -6.52 -10.31 20.38
C GLU A 80 -5.95 -9.52 19.19
N ALA A 81 -5.92 -8.19 19.27
CA ALA A 81 -5.30 -7.32 18.27
C ALA A 81 -3.77 -7.51 18.22
N LYS A 82 -3.29 -8.20 17.17
CA LYS A 82 -1.85 -8.37 16.87
C LYS A 82 -1.52 -7.70 15.53
N PRO A 83 -0.78 -6.56 15.50
CA PRO A 83 -0.19 -5.83 16.63
C PRO A 83 -1.22 -4.98 17.43
N PRO A 84 -0.90 -4.57 18.67
CA PRO A 84 -1.76 -3.70 19.48
C PRO A 84 -2.05 -2.37 18.78
N PRO A 85 -3.26 -1.79 18.92
CA PRO A 85 -3.59 -0.50 18.32
C PRO A 85 -2.66 0.62 18.82
N LYS A 86 -2.08 1.39 17.90
CA LYS A 86 -1.13 2.48 18.23
C LYS A 86 -1.62 3.87 17.88
N THR A 87 -2.71 4.00 17.11
CA THR A 87 -3.25 5.30 16.68
C THR A 87 -4.72 5.47 17.12
N PRO A 88 -5.20 6.71 17.32
CA PRO A 88 -6.59 6.97 17.70
C PRO A 88 -7.62 6.36 16.75
N GLU A 89 -7.30 6.27 15.46
CA GLU A 89 -8.16 5.68 14.42
C GLU A 89 -8.27 4.16 14.59
N MET A 90 -7.15 3.48 14.90
CA MET A 90 -7.16 2.05 15.16
C MET A 90 -7.94 1.70 16.44
N VAL A 91 -7.84 2.55 17.47
CA VAL A 91 -8.60 2.39 18.71
C VAL A 91 -10.09 2.62 18.47
N ALA A 92 -10.45 3.70 17.75
CA ALA A 92 -11.84 3.98 17.38
C ALA A 92 -12.48 2.82 16.60
N MET A 93 -11.75 2.26 15.63
CA MET A 93 -12.20 1.09 14.89
C MET A 93 -12.42 -0.13 15.78
N LEU A 94 -11.48 -0.42 16.68
CA LEU A 94 -11.61 -1.54 17.62
C LEU A 94 -12.85 -1.38 18.50
N VAL A 95 -13.09 -0.17 18.99
CA VAL A 95 -14.27 0.19 19.81
C VAL A 95 -15.56 -0.03 19.00
N ILE A 96 -15.64 0.49 17.78
CA ILE A 96 -16.83 0.38 16.91
C ILE A 96 -17.10 -1.07 16.52
N GLU A 97 -16.07 -1.86 16.19
CA GLU A 97 -16.21 -3.25 15.78
C GLU A 97 -16.65 -4.14 16.94
N THR A 98 -16.02 -3.97 18.11
CA THR A 98 -16.33 -4.76 19.32
C THR A 98 -17.73 -4.47 19.84
N LEU A 99 -18.19 -3.23 19.65
CA LEU A 99 -19.44 -2.75 20.21
C LEU A 99 -20.57 -2.61 19.18
N ASN A 100 -20.40 -3.14 17.97
CA ASN A 100 -21.35 -3.02 16.86
C ASN A 100 -22.81 -3.47 17.15
N ARG A 101 -23.02 -4.27 18.21
CA ARG A 101 -24.33 -4.74 18.70
C ARG A 101 -24.87 -3.97 19.91
N HIS A 102 -24.18 -2.92 20.38
CA HIS A 102 -24.61 -2.07 21.49
C HIS A 102 -25.29 -0.80 20.97
N GLN A 103 -25.87 -0.01 21.88
CA GLN A 103 -26.59 1.21 21.49
C GLN A 103 -25.62 2.22 20.87
N LYS A 104 -26.05 2.85 19.77
CA LYS A 104 -25.22 3.81 19.03
C LYS A 104 -24.74 4.97 19.93
N ALA A 105 -25.61 5.49 20.79
CA ALA A 105 -25.28 6.57 21.72
C ALA A 105 -24.17 6.20 22.72
N ASP A 106 -24.08 4.92 23.13
CA ASP A 106 -23.01 4.46 24.03
C ASP A 106 -21.65 4.40 23.32
N VAL A 107 -21.64 3.98 22.05
CA VAL A 107 -20.42 3.91 21.25
C VAL A 107 -19.91 5.31 20.92
N GLU A 108 -20.81 6.22 20.51
CA GLU A 108 -20.46 7.60 20.21
C GLU A 108 -19.97 8.35 21.45
N GLY A 109 -20.63 8.17 22.59
CA GLY A 109 -20.23 8.72 23.87
C GLY A 109 -18.87 8.21 24.37
N LEU A 110 -18.56 6.93 24.14
CA LEU A 110 -17.25 6.37 24.48
C LEU A 110 -16.13 6.93 23.60
N LEU A 111 -16.38 7.09 22.30
CA LEU A 111 -15.42 7.72 21.38
C LEU A 111 -15.16 9.17 21.79
N GLU A 112 -16.21 9.91 22.14
CA GLU A 112 -16.09 11.29 22.62
C GLU A 112 -15.32 11.39 23.95
N PHE A 113 -15.61 10.51 24.91
CA PHE A 113 -14.93 10.47 26.21
C PHE A 113 -13.40 10.33 26.09
N TYR A 114 -12.93 9.58 25.08
CA TYR A 114 -11.50 9.39 24.82
C TYR A 114 -10.92 10.30 23.72
N GLY A 115 -11.72 11.21 23.16
CA GLY A 115 -11.30 12.08 22.05
C GLY A 115 -10.94 11.32 20.78
N LEU A 116 -11.60 10.18 20.53
CA LEU A 116 -11.41 9.31 19.38
C LEU A 116 -12.31 9.73 18.20
N PRO A 117 -11.85 9.58 16.93
CA PRO A 117 -12.63 9.99 15.77
C PRO A 117 -13.90 9.14 15.56
N ASN A 118 -15.06 9.78 15.36
CA ASN A 118 -16.35 9.11 15.07
C ASN A 118 -16.68 9.17 13.56
N PRO A 119 -16.73 8.02 12.85
CA PRO A 119 -17.01 7.97 11.41
C PRO A 119 -18.51 8.06 11.03
N SER A 120 -19.44 8.23 11.97
CA SER A 120 -20.89 8.06 11.73
C SER A 120 -21.65 9.30 11.20
N ILE A 121 -20.97 10.38 10.78
CA ILE A 121 -21.59 11.53 10.11
C ILE A 121 -21.65 11.29 8.58
N ASN A 122 -22.37 10.25 8.15
CA ASN A 122 -23.23 10.17 6.96
C ASN A 122 -23.72 8.72 6.75
N VAL A 123 -25.04 8.52 6.84
CA VAL A 123 -25.70 7.21 6.77
C VAL A 123 -26.30 6.98 5.37
N GLY A 124 -26.20 5.77 4.82
CA GLY A 124 -27.10 5.30 3.78
C GLY A 124 -26.67 4.04 3.03
N ILE A 125 -26.95 2.86 3.61
CA ILE A 125 -27.06 1.53 2.97
C ILE A 125 -25.89 1.10 2.04
N TYR A 126 -24.99 0.25 2.54
CA TYR A 126 -24.08 -0.55 1.70
C TYR A 126 -24.10 -2.02 2.10
N PRO A 127 -24.33 -2.98 1.17
CA PRO A 127 -23.99 -4.37 1.39
C PRO A 127 -22.46 -4.46 1.45
N ARG A 128 -21.90 -4.64 2.65
CA ARG A 128 -20.52 -5.12 2.89
C ARG A 128 -19.46 -4.60 1.88
N MET A 129 -19.40 -3.30 1.60
CA MET A 129 -18.30 -2.71 0.85
C MET A 129 -17.33 -2.09 1.85
N ARG A 130 -16.14 -2.71 1.95
CA ARG A 130 -14.98 -2.12 2.60
C ARG A 130 -14.65 -0.81 1.87
N THR A 131 -15.16 0.33 2.33
CA THR A 131 -14.61 1.63 1.94
C THR A 131 -13.32 1.82 2.72
N ARG A 132 -12.21 1.34 2.14
CA ARG A 132 -10.86 1.63 2.61
C ARG A 132 -10.66 3.14 2.56
N LEU A 133 -10.45 3.77 3.73
CA LEU A 133 -9.60 4.96 3.82
C LEU A 133 -8.30 4.69 3.04
N PRO A 134 -7.66 5.70 2.40
CA PRO A 134 -6.50 5.46 1.55
C PRO A 134 -5.48 4.63 2.34
N GLU A 135 -5.16 3.44 1.84
CA GLU A 135 -4.17 2.58 2.48
C GLU A 135 -2.90 3.44 2.67
N PRO A 136 -2.31 3.49 3.87
CA PRO A 136 -1.06 4.23 4.03
C PRO A 136 -0.02 3.60 3.11
N VAL A 137 0.78 4.42 2.45
CA VAL A 137 1.93 3.94 1.70
C VAL A 137 2.84 3.23 2.70
N LEU A 138 3.04 1.92 2.52
CA LEU A 138 3.90 1.12 3.39
C LEU A 138 5.36 1.51 3.20
N PHE A 139 5.75 1.71 1.95
CA PHE A 139 7.07 2.23 1.58
C PHE A 139 7.06 2.70 0.13
N GLU A 140 8.03 3.55 -0.17
CA GLU A 140 8.35 4.03 -1.51
C GLU A 140 9.64 3.35 -1.99
N MET A 141 9.73 3.07 -3.29
CA MET A 141 10.96 2.64 -3.93
C MET A 141 11.19 3.36 -5.25
N HIS A 142 12.47 3.55 -5.57
CA HIS A 142 12.93 4.06 -6.86
C HIS A 142 13.59 2.92 -7.62
N THR A 143 13.15 2.70 -8.85
CA THR A 143 13.61 1.55 -9.64
C THR A 143 14.82 1.92 -10.50
N LEU A 144 15.59 0.91 -10.88
CA LEU A 144 16.46 0.99 -12.06
C LEU A 144 15.60 1.15 -13.33
N PRO A 145 16.21 1.56 -14.47
CA PRO A 145 15.52 1.63 -15.74
C PRO A 145 14.80 0.31 -16.08
N VAL A 146 13.52 0.39 -16.41
CA VAL A 146 12.70 -0.81 -16.65
C VAL A 146 13.00 -1.41 -18.02
N ASP A 147 13.25 -2.72 -18.06
CA ASP A 147 13.30 -3.49 -19.30
C ASP A 147 11.87 -3.86 -19.72
N GLY A 148 11.46 -3.41 -20.90
CA GLY A 148 10.11 -3.59 -21.44
C GLY A 148 9.77 -5.05 -21.67
N ASN A 149 10.78 -5.90 -21.92
CA ASN A 149 10.60 -7.34 -22.06
C ASN A 149 10.13 -8.04 -20.78
N THR A 150 10.25 -7.35 -19.63
CA THR A 150 9.84 -7.88 -18.33
C THR A 150 8.41 -7.53 -17.96
N VAL A 151 7.70 -6.73 -18.77
CA VAL A 151 6.28 -6.40 -18.57
C VAL A 151 5.40 -7.59 -18.99
N PRO A 152 4.68 -8.25 -18.06
CA PRO A 152 3.89 -9.43 -18.37
C PRO A 152 2.61 -9.14 -19.18
N ASP A 153 1.91 -8.06 -18.86
CA ASP A 153 0.57 -7.71 -19.33
C ASP A 153 0.33 -6.19 -19.19
N GLY A 154 -0.90 -5.70 -19.40
CA GLY A 154 -1.24 -4.28 -19.34
C GLY A 154 -1.40 -3.69 -17.94
N ASP A 155 -1.23 -4.46 -16.86
CA ASP A 155 -1.45 -3.97 -15.49
C ASP A 155 -0.48 -4.50 -14.42
N GLY A 156 0.53 -5.26 -14.84
CA GLY A 156 1.62 -5.78 -14.06
C GLY A 156 2.98 -5.32 -14.62
N ILE A 157 3.95 -5.11 -13.74
CA ILE A 157 5.31 -4.69 -14.11
C ILE A 157 6.32 -5.43 -13.24
N ASN A 158 7.38 -5.98 -13.84
CA ASN A 158 8.53 -6.43 -13.06
C ASN A 158 9.56 -5.29 -12.99
N VAL A 159 9.98 -4.94 -11.79
CA VAL A 159 10.95 -3.85 -11.57
C VAL A 159 12.11 -4.33 -10.73
N TYR A 160 13.22 -3.59 -10.79
CA TYR A 160 14.42 -3.91 -10.06
C TYR A 160 14.87 -2.71 -9.23
N VAL A 161 15.22 -2.94 -7.98
CA VAL A 161 15.76 -1.92 -7.08
C VAL A 161 17.19 -2.30 -6.72
N SER A 162 18.11 -1.35 -6.83
CA SER A 162 19.53 -1.59 -6.54
C SER A 162 19.72 -1.97 -5.07
N THR A 163 20.58 -2.95 -4.79
CA THR A 163 20.89 -3.33 -3.41
C THR A 163 21.73 -2.29 -2.67
N VAL A 164 22.20 -1.25 -3.37
CA VAL A 164 22.87 -0.09 -2.75
C VAL A 164 21.88 0.93 -2.20
N ASP A 165 20.60 0.81 -2.55
CA ASP A 165 19.54 1.61 -1.94
C ASP A 165 19.54 1.36 -0.41
N PRO A 166 19.47 2.40 0.44
CA PRO A 166 19.54 2.23 1.89
C PRO A 166 18.52 1.22 2.43
N ARG A 167 17.30 1.19 1.88
CA ARG A 167 16.26 0.25 2.29
C ARG A 167 16.65 -1.18 1.95
N GLU A 168 17.15 -1.44 0.74
CA GLU A 168 17.51 -2.79 0.30
C GLU A 168 18.79 -3.30 0.97
N SER A 169 19.79 -2.44 1.15
CA SER A 169 21.11 -2.80 1.66
C SER A 169 21.09 -3.53 3.00
N SER A 170 20.10 -3.22 3.85
CA SER A 170 19.92 -3.82 5.18
C SER A 170 19.22 -5.18 5.17
N ILE A 171 18.61 -5.56 4.04
CA ILE A 171 17.75 -6.74 3.91
C ILE A 171 18.38 -7.82 3.02
N VAL A 172 19.43 -7.47 2.25
CA VAL A 172 20.05 -8.41 1.30
C VAL A 172 20.72 -9.58 2.02
N PRO A 173 20.36 -10.84 1.71
CA PRO A 173 20.99 -12.00 2.30
C PRO A 173 22.49 -12.09 1.99
N ARG A 174 23.28 -12.50 2.99
CA ARG A 174 24.75 -12.57 2.88
C ARG A 174 25.21 -13.55 1.81
N ASP A 175 24.49 -14.65 1.62
CA ASP A 175 24.78 -15.66 0.61
C ASP A 175 24.57 -15.14 -0.82
N VAL A 176 23.58 -14.26 -1.04
CA VAL A 176 23.37 -13.57 -2.32
C VAL A 176 24.53 -12.65 -2.64
N LEU A 177 25.02 -11.86 -1.66
CA LEU A 177 26.20 -11.00 -1.85
C LEU A 177 27.45 -11.81 -2.21
N ILE A 178 27.68 -12.92 -1.50
CA ILE A 178 28.79 -13.84 -1.78
C ILE A 178 28.64 -14.45 -3.18
N ALA A 179 27.43 -14.89 -3.55
CA ALA A 179 27.19 -15.47 -4.87
C ALA A 179 27.44 -14.45 -6.00
N ALA A 180 27.05 -13.18 -5.81
CA ALA A 180 27.28 -12.12 -6.78
C ALA A 180 28.78 -11.83 -6.98
N ASP A 181 29.56 -11.74 -5.90
CA ASP A 181 31.02 -11.59 -5.95
C ASP A 181 31.70 -12.79 -6.61
N GLN A 182 31.33 -14.01 -6.21
CA GLN A 182 31.86 -15.24 -6.82
C GLN A 182 31.53 -15.33 -8.31
N ARG A 183 30.33 -14.91 -8.72
CA ARG A 183 29.92 -14.88 -10.13
C ARG A 183 30.80 -13.92 -10.92
N SER A 184 31.06 -12.74 -10.39
CA SER A 184 31.95 -11.76 -11.03
C SER A 184 33.36 -12.33 -11.23
N LYS A 185 33.91 -12.98 -10.19
CA LYS A 185 35.21 -13.67 -10.25
C LYS A 185 35.23 -14.83 -11.25
N ALA A 186 34.16 -15.62 -11.33
CA ALA A 186 34.03 -16.70 -12.32
C ALA A 186 34.02 -16.16 -13.76
N ARG A 187 33.27 -15.07 -14.03
CA ARG A 187 33.28 -14.41 -15.35
C ARG A 187 34.65 -13.86 -15.72
N ALA A 188 35.37 -13.24 -14.77
CA ALA A 188 36.73 -12.75 -15.00
C ALA A 188 37.71 -13.88 -15.38
N LYS A 189 37.49 -15.09 -14.85
CA LYS A 189 38.24 -16.30 -15.19
C LYS A 189 37.70 -17.04 -16.42
N LYS A 190 36.71 -16.48 -17.13
CA LYS A 190 36.00 -17.13 -18.26
C LYS A 190 35.37 -18.48 -17.92
N ASN A 191 35.08 -18.74 -16.64
CA ASN A 191 34.32 -19.92 -16.21
C ASN A 191 32.83 -19.58 -16.26
N TYR A 192 32.23 -19.74 -17.44
CA TYR A 192 30.84 -19.36 -17.69
C TYR A 192 29.85 -20.30 -17.03
N ASP A 193 30.11 -21.61 -17.01
CA ASP A 193 29.25 -22.60 -16.34
C ASP A 193 29.06 -22.25 -14.86
N LYS A 194 30.17 -21.95 -14.16
CA LYS A 194 30.07 -21.56 -12.75
C LYS A 194 29.36 -20.22 -12.56
N ALA A 195 29.57 -19.28 -13.48
CA ALA A 195 28.90 -17.98 -13.43
C ALA A 195 27.38 -18.12 -13.64
N ASP A 196 26.95 -19.06 -14.48
CA ASP A 196 25.54 -19.32 -14.77
C ASP A 196 24.84 -20.09 -13.64
N GLU A 197 25.52 -21.06 -13.01
CA GLU A 197 25.04 -21.68 -11.76
C GLU A 197 24.78 -20.63 -10.66
N LEU A 198 25.76 -19.74 -10.44
CA LEU A 198 25.65 -18.68 -9.44
C LEU A 198 24.58 -17.66 -9.82
N ARG A 199 24.43 -17.34 -11.11
CA ARG A 199 23.35 -16.50 -11.61
C ARG A 199 21.98 -17.10 -11.29
N GLN A 200 21.81 -18.40 -11.53
CA GLN A 200 20.56 -19.09 -11.28
C GLN A 200 20.20 -19.07 -9.79
N LYS A 201 21.19 -19.32 -8.91
CA LYS A 201 21.02 -19.20 -7.46
C LYS A 201 20.57 -17.80 -7.03
N ILE A 202 21.17 -16.75 -7.62
CA ILE A 202 20.79 -15.35 -7.34
C ILE A 202 19.33 -15.08 -7.77
N ILE A 203 18.93 -15.60 -8.94
CA ILE A 203 17.56 -15.47 -9.48
C ILE A 203 16.54 -16.17 -8.57
N GLU A 204 16.86 -17.38 -8.10
CA GLU A 204 16.01 -18.15 -7.20
C GLU A 204 15.81 -17.45 -5.85
N SER A 205 16.78 -16.66 -5.39
CA SER A 205 16.65 -15.80 -4.22
C SER A 205 15.88 -14.50 -4.48
N GLY A 206 15.37 -14.26 -5.69
CA GLY A 206 14.63 -13.04 -6.05
C GLY A 206 15.52 -11.85 -6.40
N TYR A 207 16.79 -12.07 -6.71
CA TYR A 207 17.74 -11.03 -7.10
C TYR A 207 18.21 -11.23 -8.54
N GLN A 208 18.86 -10.21 -9.11
CA GLN A 208 19.48 -10.31 -10.42
C GLN A 208 20.67 -9.37 -10.51
N VAL A 209 21.69 -9.78 -11.26
CA VAL A 209 22.79 -8.90 -11.66
C VAL A 209 22.44 -8.26 -12.99
N ILE A 210 22.27 -6.94 -13.00
CA ILE A 210 21.92 -6.12 -14.16
C ILE A 210 23.16 -5.37 -14.62
N ASN A 211 23.40 -5.35 -15.93
CA ASN A 211 24.45 -4.54 -16.52
C ASN A 211 23.86 -3.18 -16.93
N LEU A 212 24.29 -2.09 -16.30
CA LEU A 212 23.87 -0.74 -16.63
C LEU A 212 25.12 0.11 -16.84
N GLN A 213 25.25 0.76 -18.01
CA GLN A 213 26.38 1.64 -18.32
C GLN A 213 27.77 1.00 -18.07
N ASN A 214 27.92 -0.29 -18.40
CA ASN A 214 29.12 -1.12 -18.15
C ASN A 214 29.41 -1.46 -16.68
N GLU A 215 28.50 -1.13 -15.76
CA GLU A 215 28.57 -1.54 -14.35
C GLU A 215 27.62 -2.70 -14.05
N GLN A 216 28.07 -3.64 -13.22
CA GLN A 216 27.25 -4.74 -12.73
C GLN A 216 26.59 -4.34 -11.42
N ILE A 217 25.27 -4.16 -11.45
CA ILE A 217 24.45 -3.80 -10.30
C ILE A 217 23.71 -5.05 -9.84
N LEU A 218 23.92 -5.44 -8.58
CA LEU A 218 23.03 -6.40 -7.93
C LEU A 218 21.73 -5.68 -7.56
N ALA A 219 20.59 -6.25 -7.94
CA ALA A 219 19.29 -5.65 -7.73
C ALA A 219 18.28 -6.70 -7.27
N ARG A 220 17.33 -6.27 -6.43
CA ARG A 220 16.19 -7.10 -6.01
C ARG A 220 15.06 -6.96 -7.01
N LYS A 221 14.45 -8.09 -7.39
CA LYS A 221 13.27 -8.11 -8.25
C LYS A 221 11.99 -7.90 -7.45
N TYR A 222 11.13 -7.03 -7.94
CA TYR A 222 9.77 -6.81 -7.44
C TYR A 222 8.75 -7.04 -8.55
N ARG A 223 7.66 -7.73 -8.21
CA ARG A 223 6.50 -7.88 -9.09
C ARG A 223 5.45 -6.87 -8.66
N ILE A 224 5.11 -5.92 -9.52
CA ILE A 224 4.17 -4.85 -9.23
C ILE A 224 2.84 -5.15 -9.91
N ARG A 225 1.74 -4.95 -9.19
CA ARG A 225 0.38 -4.88 -9.73
C ARG A 225 -0.09 -3.43 -9.61
N LEU A 226 -0.46 -2.83 -10.74
CA LEU A 226 -0.97 -1.46 -10.78
C LEU A 226 -2.29 -1.37 -10.00
N ARG A 227 -2.26 -0.63 -8.89
CA ARG A 227 -3.41 -0.52 -7.98
C ARG A 227 -4.58 0.15 -8.69
N GLY A 228 -5.76 -0.43 -8.51
CA GLY A 228 -7.05 0.12 -8.94
C GLY A 228 -7.41 -0.04 -10.40
N ILE A 229 -6.57 -0.66 -11.22
CA ILE A 229 -6.89 -0.93 -12.62
C ILE A 229 -6.79 -2.42 -12.94
N ASP A 230 -7.56 -2.91 -13.92
CA ASP A 230 -7.46 -4.27 -14.47
C ASP A 230 -7.44 -4.20 -15.99
N ALA A 231 -6.32 -4.58 -16.61
CA ALA A 231 -6.16 -4.56 -18.07
C ALA A 231 -6.68 -5.86 -18.69
N PRO A 232 -7.09 -5.85 -19.97
CA PRO A 232 -7.39 -7.08 -20.69
C PRO A 232 -6.19 -8.03 -20.64
N GLU A 233 -6.47 -9.31 -20.41
CA GLU A 233 -5.43 -10.35 -20.43
C GLU A 233 -4.84 -10.45 -21.85
N ASN A 234 -3.59 -10.90 -22.01
CA ASN A 234 -2.91 -10.91 -23.33
C ASN A 234 -3.70 -11.62 -24.45
N SER A 235 -4.53 -12.62 -24.10
CA SER A 235 -5.39 -13.34 -25.05
C SER A 235 -6.80 -12.75 -25.23
N MET A 236 -7.10 -11.63 -24.58
CA MET A 236 -8.32 -10.85 -24.77
C MET A 236 -8.10 -9.77 -25.84
N PRO A 237 -9.16 -9.30 -26.52
CA PRO A 237 -9.09 -8.09 -27.31
C PRO A 237 -8.51 -6.93 -26.49
N TYR A 238 -7.62 -6.13 -27.10
CA TYR A 238 -6.89 -5.04 -26.47
C TYR A 238 -5.84 -5.45 -25.41
N GLY A 239 -5.59 -6.75 -25.20
CA GLY A 239 -4.59 -7.24 -24.24
C GLY A 239 -3.16 -6.90 -24.65
N GLU A 240 -2.81 -7.16 -25.92
CA GLU A 240 -1.49 -6.82 -26.45
C GLU A 240 -1.30 -5.30 -26.52
N GLU A 241 -2.32 -4.55 -26.95
CA GLU A 241 -2.29 -3.10 -27.01
C GLU A 241 -2.08 -2.46 -25.63
N ALA A 242 -2.75 -2.99 -24.60
CA ALA A 242 -2.57 -2.53 -23.22
C ALA A 242 -1.14 -2.80 -22.72
N LYS A 243 -0.62 -4.00 -22.99
CA LYS A 243 0.77 -4.35 -22.66
C LYS A 243 1.77 -3.45 -23.39
N GLN A 244 1.60 -3.23 -24.69
CA GLN A 244 2.51 -2.40 -25.49
C GLN A 244 2.49 -0.94 -25.05
N GLU A 245 1.32 -0.39 -24.71
CA GLU A 245 1.25 0.95 -24.14
C GLU A 245 1.99 1.03 -22.81
N LEU A 246 1.81 0.04 -21.93
CA LEU A 246 2.52 0.02 -20.65
C LEU A 246 4.05 -0.04 -20.86
N ILE A 247 4.51 -0.86 -21.81
CA ILE A 247 5.92 -0.92 -22.22
C ILE A 247 6.40 0.46 -22.69
N ASN A 248 5.66 1.10 -23.60
CA ASN A 248 6.02 2.42 -24.13
C ASN A 248 6.13 3.50 -23.04
N LEU A 249 5.31 3.40 -21.99
CA LEU A 249 5.35 4.34 -20.87
C LEU A 249 6.60 4.17 -20.01
N VAL A 250 7.01 2.94 -19.71
CA VAL A 250 8.01 2.64 -18.67
C VAL A 250 9.37 2.21 -19.20
N HIS A 251 9.47 1.74 -20.44
CA HIS A 251 10.69 1.17 -20.98
C HIS A 251 11.85 2.17 -20.96
N GLY A 252 12.99 1.74 -20.44
CA GLY A 252 14.21 2.55 -20.33
C GLY A 252 14.16 3.64 -19.27
N LYS A 253 13.09 3.71 -18.47
CA LYS A 253 12.87 4.78 -17.48
C LYS A 253 12.87 4.25 -16.06
N CYS A 254 13.27 5.10 -15.12
CA CYS A 254 13.18 4.83 -13.69
C CYS A 254 11.78 5.17 -13.18
N LEU A 255 11.24 4.34 -12.30
CA LEU A 255 9.91 4.51 -11.74
C LEU A 255 9.99 4.91 -10.27
N ARG A 256 9.04 5.72 -9.85
CA ARG A 256 8.71 5.95 -8.44
C ARG A 256 7.48 5.13 -8.11
N VAL A 257 7.62 4.18 -7.19
CA VAL A 257 6.59 3.18 -6.87
C VAL A 257 6.17 3.32 -5.41
N LEU A 258 4.88 3.60 -5.19
CA LEU A 258 4.28 3.72 -3.86
C LEU A 258 3.54 2.43 -3.53
N VAL A 259 4.07 1.63 -2.61
CA VAL A 259 3.52 0.31 -2.28
C VAL A 259 2.53 0.40 -1.12
N TYR A 260 1.36 -0.22 -1.29
CA TYR A 260 0.27 -0.23 -0.31
C TYR A 260 0.08 -1.59 0.36
N GLY A 261 0.63 -2.65 -0.23
CA GLY A 261 0.51 -4.00 0.27
C GLY A 261 1.03 -5.03 -0.72
N GLU A 262 0.79 -6.29 -0.39
CA GLU A 262 1.10 -7.44 -1.23
C GLU A 262 -0.19 -8.24 -1.45
N ASP A 263 -0.41 -8.69 -2.68
CA ASP A 263 -1.53 -9.57 -2.99
C ASP A 263 -1.18 -11.04 -2.69
N ARG A 264 -2.19 -11.92 -2.77
CA ARG A 264 -2.03 -13.36 -2.52
C ARG A 264 -1.04 -14.08 -3.46
N TYR A 265 -0.59 -13.41 -4.52
CA TYR A 265 0.34 -13.95 -5.53
C TYR A 265 1.76 -13.41 -5.33
N GLY A 266 2.02 -12.70 -4.23
CA GLY A 266 3.31 -12.11 -3.93
C GLY A 266 3.65 -10.88 -4.77
N ARG A 267 2.64 -10.18 -5.31
CA ARG A 267 2.84 -8.94 -6.07
C ARG A 267 2.59 -7.74 -5.17
N CYS A 268 3.48 -6.76 -5.21
CA CYS A 268 3.26 -5.47 -4.57
C CYS A 268 2.12 -4.72 -5.28
N VAL A 269 1.08 -4.36 -4.55
CA VAL A 269 -0.01 -3.53 -5.07
C VAL A 269 0.41 -2.07 -4.89
N ALA A 270 0.57 -1.35 -6.00
CA ALA A 270 1.24 -0.05 -5.97
C ALA A 270 0.67 0.99 -6.94
N ASP A 271 0.81 2.27 -6.58
CA ASP A 271 0.70 3.40 -7.50
C ASP A 271 2.08 3.67 -8.14
N VAL A 272 2.11 3.80 -9.47
CA VAL A 272 3.37 3.89 -10.23
C VAL A 272 3.45 5.22 -10.97
N TYR A 273 4.56 5.90 -10.81
CA TYR A 273 4.87 7.15 -11.49
C TYR A 273 6.12 7.02 -12.34
N CYS A 274 6.07 7.55 -13.55
CA CYS A 274 7.18 7.61 -14.50
C CYS A 274 7.35 9.06 -14.93
N ASP A 275 8.50 9.69 -14.64
CA ASP A 275 8.76 11.11 -14.94
C ASP A 275 7.65 12.06 -14.43
N GLY A 276 7.06 11.75 -13.27
CA GLY A 276 5.93 12.49 -12.69
C GLY A 276 4.56 12.16 -13.27
N ILE A 277 4.48 11.36 -14.34
CA ILE A 277 3.23 10.89 -14.95
C ILE A 277 2.70 9.69 -14.16
N PHE A 278 1.43 9.73 -13.75
CA PHE A 278 0.77 8.61 -13.11
C PHE A 278 0.38 7.55 -14.15
N VAL A 279 0.98 6.36 -14.09
CA VAL A 279 0.85 5.34 -15.15
C VAL A 279 -0.60 4.87 -15.29
N GLN A 280 -1.30 4.62 -14.18
CA GLN A 280 -2.70 4.18 -14.20
C GLN A 280 -3.64 5.19 -14.86
N GLU A 281 -3.37 6.49 -14.70
CA GLU A 281 -4.15 7.54 -15.37
C GLU A 281 -4.07 7.40 -16.89
N VAL A 282 -2.87 7.20 -17.42
CA VAL A 282 -2.66 7.07 -18.87
C VAL A 282 -3.37 5.82 -19.39
N MET A 283 -3.23 4.69 -18.71
CA MET A 283 -3.87 3.42 -19.10
C MET A 283 -5.40 3.55 -19.16
N LEU A 284 -6.02 4.20 -18.18
CA LEU A 284 -7.47 4.44 -18.16
C LEU A 284 -7.91 5.43 -19.23
N LYS A 285 -7.21 6.56 -19.37
CA LYS A 285 -7.54 7.59 -20.38
C LYS A 285 -7.40 7.09 -21.81
N LYS A 286 -6.49 6.15 -22.07
CA LYS A 286 -6.34 5.46 -23.37
C LYS A 286 -7.33 4.31 -23.57
N GLY A 287 -8.19 4.02 -22.60
CA GLY A 287 -9.15 2.92 -22.68
C GLY A 287 -8.46 1.57 -22.80
N LEU A 288 -7.35 1.37 -22.10
CA LEU A 288 -6.56 0.12 -22.12
C LEU A 288 -6.62 -0.63 -20.79
N ALA A 289 -7.39 -0.13 -19.84
CA ALA A 289 -7.69 -0.81 -18.59
C ALA A 289 -9.10 -0.44 -18.11
N TRP A 290 -9.64 -1.27 -17.22
CA TRP A 290 -10.86 -1.03 -16.46
C TRP A 290 -10.50 -0.49 -15.08
N HIS A 291 -11.31 0.40 -14.52
CA HIS A 291 -11.25 0.72 -13.10
C HIS A 291 -11.78 -0.47 -12.30
N TYR A 292 -10.92 -1.04 -11.45
CA TYR A 292 -11.28 -2.20 -10.65
C TYR A 292 -12.00 -1.79 -9.36
N ALA A 293 -13.24 -1.36 -9.52
CA ALA A 293 -14.06 -0.78 -8.44
C ALA A 293 -14.17 -1.68 -7.20
N ALA A 294 -14.10 -3.01 -7.35
CA ALA A 294 -14.16 -3.92 -6.20
C ALA A 294 -13.00 -3.73 -5.19
N TYR A 295 -11.86 -3.19 -5.64
CA TYR A 295 -10.64 -3.04 -4.83
C TYR A 295 -10.19 -1.59 -4.64
N ASP A 296 -10.64 -0.69 -5.50
CA ASP A 296 -10.30 0.73 -5.47
C ASP A 296 -11.55 1.57 -5.73
N GLN A 297 -11.74 2.64 -4.96
CA GLN A 297 -12.96 3.47 -4.99
C GLN A 297 -12.64 4.92 -5.35
N ARG A 298 -11.44 5.18 -5.88
CA ARG A 298 -11.03 6.53 -6.28
C ARG A 298 -11.91 7.05 -7.41
N ILE A 299 -12.45 8.24 -7.20
CA ILE A 299 -13.37 8.91 -8.15
C ILE A 299 -12.61 9.29 -9.43
N GLU A 300 -11.32 9.58 -9.31
CA GLU A 300 -10.44 9.96 -10.42
C GLU A 300 -10.33 8.82 -11.44
N LEU A 301 -10.10 7.59 -10.98
CA LEU A 301 -9.99 6.42 -11.86
C LEU A 301 -11.32 6.15 -12.58
N ALA A 302 -12.43 6.21 -11.84
CA ALA A 302 -13.78 6.08 -12.41
C ALA A 302 -14.07 7.19 -13.44
N THR A 303 -13.58 8.40 -13.20
CA THR A 303 -13.75 9.54 -14.12
C THR A 303 -12.98 9.33 -15.41
N TRP A 304 -11.72 8.90 -15.35
CA TRP A 304 -10.91 8.64 -16.54
C TRP A 304 -11.48 7.50 -17.39
N GLU A 305 -11.95 6.41 -16.75
CA GLU A 305 -12.63 5.32 -17.47
C GLU A 305 -13.89 5.85 -18.18
N ARG A 306 -14.75 6.58 -17.46
CA ARG A 306 -15.99 7.14 -17.99
C ARG A 306 -15.74 8.06 -19.19
N GLU A 307 -14.71 8.89 -19.13
CA GLU A 307 -14.31 9.77 -20.23
C GLU A 307 -13.83 8.99 -21.46
N ALA A 308 -12.97 7.98 -21.27
CA ALA A 308 -12.50 7.13 -22.35
C ALA A 308 -13.66 6.35 -22.99
N ARG A 309 -14.61 5.88 -22.18
CA ARG A 309 -15.81 5.18 -22.63
C ARG A 309 -16.76 6.07 -23.43
N ALA A 310 -17.01 7.30 -22.95
CA ALA A 310 -17.84 8.27 -23.66
C ALA A 310 -17.27 8.62 -25.04
N LYS A 311 -15.94 8.64 -25.16
CA LYS A 311 -15.21 8.91 -26.40
C LYS A 311 -14.94 7.67 -27.26
N ARG A 312 -15.34 6.47 -26.82
CA ARG A 312 -15.08 5.18 -27.50
C ARG A 312 -13.60 4.94 -27.82
N ILE A 313 -12.71 5.27 -26.88
CA ILE A 313 -11.25 5.11 -27.03
C ILE A 313 -10.83 3.69 -26.61
N GLY A 314 -9.87 3.10 -27.32
CA GLY A 314 -9.29 1.81 -26.95
C GLY A 314 -10.35 0.71 -26.91
N LEU A 315 -10.40 -0.07 -25.84
CA LEU A 315 -11.35 -1.17 -25.66
C LEU A 315 -12.81 -0.73 -25.78
N TRP A 316 -13.11 0.55 -25.51
CA TRP A 316 -14.44 1.13 -25.62
C TRP A 316 -14.91 1.39 -27.06
N ALA A 317 -14.05 1.19 -28.07
CA ALA A 317 -14.48 1.17 -29.47
C ALA A 317 -15.36 -0.05 -29.78
N SER A 318 -15.20 -1.13 -29.00
CA SER A 318 -16.11 -2.28 -29.05
C SER A 318 -17.47 -1.94 -28.43
N SER A 319 -18.54 -2.50 -28.99
CA SER A 319 -19.91 -2.32 -28.48
C SER A 319 -20.15 -3.05 -27.16
N ASN A 320 -19.41 -4.14 -26.89
CA ASN A 320 -19.53 -4.93 -25.67
C ASN A 320 -18.15 -5.46 -25.24
N PRO A 321 -17.25 -4.61 -24.74
CA PRO A 321 -15.96 -5.06 -24.25
C PRO A 321 -16.15 -5.89 -22.98
N GLU A 322 -15.47 -7.03 -22.93
CA GLU A 322 -15.52 -7.96 -21.81
C GLU A 322 -14.57 -7.52 -20.68
N LYS A 323 -15.00 -7.66 -19.43
CA LYS A 323 -14.16 -7.35 -18.27
C LYS A 323 -13.15 -8.48 -18.01
N PRO A 324 -11.89 -8.18 -17.66
CA PRO A 324 -10.88 -9.22 -17.48
C PRO A 324 -11.20 -10.15 -16.30
N TRP A 325 -11.80 -9.65 -15.22
CA TRP A 325 -12.24 -10.49 -14.10
C TRP A 325 -13.42 -11.42 -14.44
N GLU A 326 -14.30 -11.03 -15.37
CA GLU A 326 -15.39 -11.88 -15.88
C GLU A 326 -14.81 -12.97 -16.81
N TRP A 327 -13.97 -12.59 -17.77
CA TRP A 327 -13.26 -13.52 -18.65
C TRP A 327 -12.47 -14.60 -17.88
N ARG A 328 -11.76 -14.19 -16.82
CA ARG A 328 -11.04 -15.13 -15.92
C ARG A 328 -11.99 -16.06 -15.17
N LYS A 329 -13.18 -15.60 -14.80
CA LYS A 329 -14.18 -16.42 -14.12
C LYS A 329 -14.71 -17.51 -15.06
N ASP A 330 -15.11 -17.12 -16.26
CA ASP A 330 -15.72 -18.03 -17.24
C ASP A 330 -14.75 -19.15 -17.65
N ARG A 331 -13.45 -18.84 -17.82
CA ARG A 331 -12.44 -19.86 -18.11
C ARG A 331 -12.18 -20.83 -16.96
N ARG A 332 -12.26 -20.39 -15.70
CA ARG A 332 -12.13 -21.29 -14.54
C ARG A 332 -13.31 -22.24 -14.46
N GLU A 333 -14.51 -21.76 -14.72
CA GLU A 333 -15.74 -22.57 -14.73
C GLU A 333 -15.75 -23.57 -15.88
N ALA A 334 -15.29 -23.17 -17.07
CA ALA A 334 -15.15 -24.06 -18.23
C ALA A 334 -14.18 -25.23 -17.95
N VAL A 335 -13.01 -24.96 -17.36
CA VAL A 335 -12.03 -26.01 -17.00
C VAL A 335 -12.59 -26.94 -15.91
N GLY A 336 -13.26 -26.40 -14.89
CA GLY A 336 -13.90 -27.20 -13.84
C GLY A 336 -15.03 -28.11 -14.37
N SER A 337 -15.77 -27.64 -15.37
CA SER A 337 -16.86 -28.39 -16.02
C SER A 337 -16.35 -29.52 -16.93
N VAL A 338 -15.17 -29.35 -17.54
CA VAL A 338 -14.52 -30.41 -18.34
C VAL A 338 -13.98 -31.51 -17.43
N GLN A 339 -13.42 -31.17 -16.26
CA GLN A 339 -12.89 -32.14 -15.30
C GLN A 339 -13.99 -33.05 -14.73
N HIS A 340 -15.20 -32.53 -14.50
CA HIS A 340 -16.35 -33.29 -13.97
C HIS A 340 -17.04 -34.20 -15.00
N LYS A 341 -16.74 -34.06 -16.29
CA LYS A 341 -17.29 -34.93 -17.35
C LYS A 341 -16.38 -36.13 -17.68
N ILE A 342 -15.17 -36.18 -17.11
CA ILE A 342 -14.14 -37.20 -17.42
C ILE A 342 -13.95 -38.19 -16.25
N THR A 343 -14.50 -37.89 -15.08
CA THR A 343 -14.69 -38.82 -13.95
C THR A 343 -16.10 -39.36 -13.95
#